data_AF-A0A2E6HZB4-F1
#
_entry.id   AF-A0A2E6HZB4-F1
#
_cell.length_a   1.000
_cell.length_b   1.000
_cell.length_c   1.000
_cell.angle_alpha   90.00
_cell.angle_beta   90.00
_cell.angle_gamma   90.00
#
_symmetry.space_group_name_H-M   'P 1'
#
loop_
_entity.id
_entity.type
_entity.pdbx_description
1 polymer ?
#
loop_
_entity_poly.entity_id
_entity_poly.type
_entity_poly.pdbx_seq_one_letter_code
_entity_poly.pdbx_strand_id
1 'polypeptide(L)'
;MALFGGKKKAPAKKAKKAINWERVQVFSKPEQLGALLKGLREREAQCSVARIKLKAASLLAGRGTGSINTLQIMNFKSGPRPVLVVSRPKALPGGNFIPVDNPLEPGEKTEVSYSLPLAAAGGNELYFTAACTLLQEALFIRDSKAGKHWVGSRELTEKKHGENGIRQGEECIQLRVDKLTCFPNAPEAFSAEDFAPYIFKPKLYCISGGGMWAKKVADYFEGIQDDIHKHLEDMESKEQLKAIENIQLIDFGVDQINLFTPGSLLAGIEHDKMMPSHYKKPNDNLMELNSFIGFLLHFEISDEVKELLVRTFAQKAGKEIDIFLPLTLGNIQEADPPKERIAFQIFPRDLIQEMDPKKRRNGLGLKFMPPFTLHPNAEDHNTYRKLLVAIGQRLREDQKPEEEKNKIASVQAQVSERREATKGKRVDENMKKAFSKRVEAKKRKEAAGG
;
A
#
# COMPACT_ATOMS: atom_id res chain seq x y z
N MET A 1 -22.73 38.55 -52.19
CA MET A 1 -21.96 37.29 -52.25
C MET A 1 -20.82 37.37 -51.24
N ALA A 2 -20.68 36.32 -50.42
CA ALA A 2 -19.57 36.00 -49.49
C ALA A 2 -19.37 36.85 -48.21
N LEU A 3 -20.06 36.46 -47.12
CA LEU A 3 -19.74 36.78 -45.72
C LEU A 3 -19.48 35.45 -44.98
N PHE A 4 -18.25 34.93 -45.02
CA PHE A 4 -17.82 33.80 -44.18
C PHE A 4 -16.36 33.95 -43.76
N GLY A 5 -16.13 34.71 -42.68
CA GLY A 5 -14.86 34.77 -41.95
C GLY A 5 -15.00 34.18 -40.54
N GLY A 6 -15.28 32.88 -40.44
CA GLY A 6 -15.42 32.18 -39.16
C GLY A 6 -14.06 31.82 -38.54
N LYS A 7 -13.55 32.64 -37.61
CA LYS A 7 -12.45 32.25 -36.72
C LYS A 7 -12.88 31.05 -35.87
N LYS A 8 -12.33 29.86 -36.15
CA LYS A 8 -12.43 28.69 -35.26
C LYS A 8 -11.81 29.04 -33.91
N LYS A 9 -12.63 29.22 -32.87
CA LYS A 9 -12.17 29.30 -31.48
C LYS A 9 -11.48 27.98 -31.13
N ALA A 10 -10.20 28.06 -30.77
CA ALA A 10 -9.46 26.94 -30.22
C ALA A 10 -10.17 26.42 -28.95
N PRO A 11 -10.21 25.10 -28.72
CA PRO A 11 -10.87 24.53 -27.56
C PRO A 11 -10.17 25.03 -26.29
N ALA A 12 -10.95 25.64 -25.39
CA ALA A 12 -10.47 26.08 -24.09
C ALA A 12 -9.80 24.90 -23.36
N LYS A 13 -8.49 25.02 -23.10
CA LYS A 13 -7.74 24.07 -22.26
C LYS A 13 -8.45 23.97 -20.92
N LYS A 14 -9.11 22.84 -20.65
CA LYS A 14 -9.62 22.52 -19.31
C LYS A 14 -8.48 22.73 -18.33
N ALA A 15 -8.65 23.65 -17.37
CA ALA A 15 -7.70 23.86 -16.30
C ALA A 15 -7.40 22.50 -15.65
N LYS A 16 -6.12 22.10 -15.63
CA LYS A 16 -5.69 20.88 -14.93
C LYS A 16 -6.12 21.06 -13.47
N LYS A 17 -6.95 20.16 -12.94
CA LYS A 17 -7.27 20.14 -11.51
C LYS A 17 -5.96 20.13 -10.73
N ALA A 18 -5.80 21.06 -9.80
CA ALA A 18 -4.66 21.07 -8.89
C ALA A 18 -4.61 19.75 -8.13
N ILE A 19 -3.40 19.19 -7.99
CA ILE A 19 -3.19 17.96 -7.22
C ILE A 19 -3.37 18.33 -5.74
N ASN A 20 -4.22 17.58 -5.03
CA ASN A 20 -4.37 17.76 -3.58
C ASN A 20 -3.34 16.88 -2.86
N TRP A 21 -2.24 17.49 -2.44
CA TRP A 21 -1.15 16.84 -1.71
C TRP A 21 -1.49 16.50 -0.27
N GLU A 22 -2.67 16.84 0.25
CA GLU A 22 -3.14 16.37 1.56
C GLU A 22 -3.73 14.95 1.50
N ARG A 23 -3.86 14.35 0.31
CA ARG A 23 -4.43 13.01 0.11
C ARG A 23 -3.44 12.08 -0.56
N VAL A 24 -3.66 10.78 -0.44
CA VAL A 24 -2.89 9.81 -1.24
C VAL A 24 -3.12 10.07 -2.71
N GLN A 25 -2.01 10.22 -3.43
CA GLN A 25 -2.01 10.44 -4.86
C GLN A 25 -1.31 9.28 -5.55
N VAL A 26 -1.90 8.81 -6.64
CA VAL A 26 -1.36 7.70 -7.42
C VAL A 26 -1.06 8.20 -8.82
N PHE A 27 0.19 8.03 -9.24
CA PHE A 27 0.69 8.47 -10.53
C PHE A 27 1.18 7.28 -11.34
N SER A 28 0.79 7.21 -12.60
CA SER A 28 1.22 6.15 -13.54
C SER A 28 1.64 6.70 -14.89
N LYS A 29 1.42 8.00 -15.15
CA LYS A 29 1.76 8.65 -16.42
C LYS A 29 3.23 9.07 -16.44
N PRO A 30 3.99 8.76 -17.50
CA PRO A 30 5.40 9.12 -17.64
C PRO A 30 5.76 10.55 -17.26
N GLU A 31 5.01 11.54 -17.78
CA GLU A 31 5.28 12.96 -17.52
C GLU A 31 5.15 13.33 -16.04
N GLN A 32 4.16 12.76 -15.36
CA GLN A 32 3.92 13.01 -13.93
C GLN A 32 5.01 12.34 -13.08
N LEU A 33 5.36 11.09 -13.40
CA LEU A 33 6.43 10.37 -12.73
C LEU A 33 7.77 11.08 -12.88
N GLY A 34 8.12 11.54 -14.09
CA GLY A 34 9.34 12.27 -14.35
C GLY A 34 9.43 13.59 -13.58
N ALA A 35 8.32 14.31 -13.43
CA ALA A 35 8.27 15.55 -12.65
C ALA A 35 8.44 15.30 -11.14
N LEU A 36 7.79 14.26 -10.60
CA LEU A 36 7.82 13.95 -9.17
C LEU A 36 9.16 13.39 -8.71
N LEU A 37 9.79 12.57 -9.55
CA LEU A 37 11.06 11.93 -9.23
C LEU A 37 12.27 12.83 -9.51
N LYS A 38 12.07 14.05 -10.07
CA LYS A 38 13.16 14.92 -10.52
C LYS A 38 14.16 15.22 -9.39
N GLY A 39 13.70 15.37 -8.15
CA GLY A 39 14.57 15.65 -7.00
C GLY A 39 15.59 14.53 -6.69
N LEU A 40 15.31 13.28 -7.10
CA LEU A 40 16.24 12.15 -6.96
C LEU A 40 17.42 12.20 -7.95
N ARG A 41 17.46 13.19 -8.86
CA ARG A 41 18.65 13.42 -9.71
C ARG A 41 19.75 14.16 -8.97
N GLU A 42 19.37 14.98 -7.99
CA GLU A 42 20.26 15.94 -7.33
C GLU A 42 20.60 15.48 -5.90
N ARG A 43 19.84 14.53 -5.36
CA ARG A 43 20.00 14.03 -3.99
C ARG A 43 19.86 12.52 -3.93
N GLU A 44 20.73 11.91 -3.13
CA GLU A 44 20.63 10.51 -2.74
C GLU A 44 19.56 10.36 -1.64
N ALA A 45 18.68 9.37 -1.78
CA ALA A 45 17.61 9.10 -0.82
C ALA A 45 17.74 7.68 -0.26
N GLN A 46 17.70 7.54 1.06
CA GLN A 46 17.58 6.24 1.70
C GLN A 46 16.23 5.61 1.34
N CYS A 47 16.25 4.30 1.09
CA CYS A 47 15.06 3.57 0.69
C CYS A 47 15.02 2.16 1.25
N SER A 48 13.80 1.66 1.40
CA SER A 48 13.50 0.26 1.65
C SER A 48 13.10 -0.40 0.33
N VAL A 49 13.67 -1.57 0.06
CA VAL A 49 13.43 -2.33 -1.16
C VAL A 49 12.83 -3.69 -0.80
N ALA A 50 11.73 -4.04 -1.46
CA ALA A 50 11.08 -5.32 -1.26
C ALA A 50 10.75 -5.99 -2.60
N ARG A 51 11.24 -7.21 -2.79
CA ARG A 51 10.87 -8.08 -3.90
C ARG A 51 9.46 -8.62 -3.66
N ILE A 52 8.50 -8.27 -4.52
CA ILE A 52 7.07 -8.58 -4.28
C ILE A 52 6.83 -10.09 -4.23
N LYS A 53 7.47 -10.84 -5.14
CA LYS A 53 7.40 -12.31 -5.19
C LYS A 53 7.82 -12.94 -3.86
N LEU A 54 8.89 -12.43 -3.25
CA LEU A 54 9.41 -12.96 -1.99
C LEU A 54 8.68 -12.39 -0.77
N LYS A 55 8.26 -11.12 -0.81
CA LYS A 55 7.39 -10.52 0.21
C LYS A 55 6.13 -11.36 0.43
N ALA A 56 5.58 -11.91 -0.66
CA ALA A 56 4.42 -12.79 -0.63
C ALA A 56 4.69 -14.21 -0.09
N ALA A 57 5.95 -14.63 0.04
CA ALA A 57 6.38 -15.99 0.38
C ALA A 57 7.21 -16.07 1.68
N SER A 58 7.73 -14.94 2.15
CA SER A 58 8.61 -14.79 3.29
C SER A 58 8.52 -13.37 3.88
N LEU A 59 8.72 -13.29 5.18
CA LEU A 59 8.69 -12.04 5.94
C LEU A 59 10.01 -11.28 5.83
N LEU A 60 11.13 -12.00 5.77
CA LEU A 60 12.47 -11.42 5.75
C LEU A 60 13.13 -11.54 4.36
N ALA A 61 12.81 -12.59 3.59
CA ALA A 61 13.45 -12.79 2.30
C ALA A 61 12.98 -11.75 1.28
N GLY A 62 13.92 -11.25 0.49
CA GLY A 62 13.66 -10.24 -0.51
C GLY A 62 13.36 -8.84 0.04
N ARG A 63 13.57 -8.60 1.34
CA ARG A 63 13.50 -7.26 1.94
C ARG A 63 14.89 -6.75 2.30
N GLY A 64 15.13 -5.48 2.08
CA GLY A 64 16.41 -4.85 2.38
C GLY A 64 16.36 -3.33 2.35
N THR A 65 17.47 -2.71 2.73
CA THR A 65 17.67 -1.27 2.71
C THR A 65 18.76 -0.90 1.69
N GLY A 66 18.63 0.28 1.09
CA GLY A 66 19.61 0.79 0.14
C GLY A 66 19.45 2.27 -0.10
N SER A 67 20.27 2.82 -0.98
CA SER A 67 20.22 4.20 -1.43
C SER A 67 19.72 4.28 -2.88
N ILE A 68 18.80 5.20 -3.15
CA ILE A 68 18.52 5.65 -4.52
C ILE A 68 19.65 6.61 -4.89
N ASN A 69 20.59 6.15 -5.72
CA ASN A 69 21.78 6.89 -6.10
C ASN A 69 21.47 7.97 -7.15
N THR A 70 20.61 7.64 -8.11
CA THR A 70 20.20 8.58 -9.16
C THR A 70 18.93 8.11 -9.90
N LEU A 71 18.45 8.96 -10.80
CA LEU A 71 17.30 8.70 -11.67
C LEU A 71 17.71 8.81 -13.16
N GLN A 72 17.43 7.77 -13.94
CA GLN A 72 17.56 7.79 -15.39
C GLN A 72 16.19 7.81 -16.07
N ILE A 73 16.11 8.37 -17.28
CA ILE A 73 14.92 8.25 -18.13
C ILE A 73 15.32 7.37 -19.30
N MET A 74 14.69 6.20 -19.42
CA MET A 74 14.94 5.24 -20.49
C MET A 74 13.72 5.13 -21.39
N ASN A 75 13.95 4.90 -22.68
CA ASN A 75 12.89 4.71 -23.66
C ASN A 75 12.47 3.24 -23.70
N PHE A 76 11.19 2.97 -23.49
CA PHE A 76 10.59 1.64 -23.63
C PHE A 76 9.56 1.64 -24.75
N LYS A 77 9.07 0.46 -25.15
CA LYS A 77 7.98 0.33 -26.13
C LYS A 77 6.72 1.13 -25.75
N SER A 78 6.47 1.30 -24.44
CA SER A 78 5.35 2.07 -23.89
C SER A 78 5.65 3.57 -23.70
N GLY A 79 6.79 4.04 -24.19
CA GLY A 79 7.28 5.42 -24.04
C GLY A 79 8.42 5.57 -23.03
N PRO A 80 8.92 6.81 -22.83
CA PRO A 80 9.94 7.09 -21.84
C PRO A 80 9.44 6.79 -20.43
N ARG A 81 10.24 6.12 -19.59
CA ARG A 81 9.91 5.85 -18.19
C ARG A 81 11.09 6.17 -17.28
N PRO A 82 10.82 6.63 -16.04
CA PRO A 82 11.86 6.77 -15.02
C PRO A 82 12.38 5.41 -14.57
N VAL A 83 13.69 5.35 -14.34
CA VAL A 83 14.42 4.20 -13.83
C VAL A 83 15.23 4.65 -12.63
N LEU A 84 14.92 4.09 -11.47
CA LEU A 84 15.69 4.29 -10.26
C LEU A 84 16.95 3.44 -10.32
N VAL A 85 18.08 4.04 -9.97
CA VAL A 85 19.35 3.33 -9.79
C VAL A 85 19.53 3.19 -8.29
N VAL A 86 19.31 1.99 -7.78
CA VAL A 86 19.32 1.71 -6.34
C VAL A 86 20.55 0.87 -6.03
N SER A 87 21.33 1.27 -5.03
CA SER A 87 22.46 0.46 -4.55
C SER A 87 22.00 -0.96 -4.23
N ARG A 88 22.87 -1.96 -4.38
CA ARG A 88 22.53 -3.36 -4.04
C ARG A 88 21.93 -3.42 -2.63
N PRO A 89 20.64 -3.81 -2.47
CA PRO A 89 19.99 -3.72 -1.17
C PRO A 89 20.64 -4.67 -0.16
N LYS A 90 20.94 -4.15 1.03
CA LYS A 90 21.42 -4.93 2.16
C LYS A 90 20.22 -5.63 2.81
N ALA A 91 20.33 -6.94 3.00
CA ALA A 91 19.26 -7.72 3.61
C ALA A 91 18.98 -7.26 5.05
N LEU A 92 17.73 -7.39 5.48
CA LEU A 92 17.37 -7.23 6.89
C LEU A 92 17.98 -8.37 7.73
N PRO A 93 18.30 -8.15 9.02
CA PRO A 93 18.82 -9.20 9.90
C PRO A 93 17.96 -10.47 9.87
N GLY A 94 18.62 -11.63 9.74
CA GLY A 94 17.94 -12.94 9.64
C GLY A 94 17.30 -13.24 8.29
N GLY A 95 17.42 -12.35 7.30
CA GLY A 95 16.91 -12.54 5.94
C GLY A 95 17.99 -12.54 4.88
N ASN A 96 17.60 -12.96 3.67
CA ASN A 96 18.42 -12.83 2.46
C ASN A 96 17.64 -12.03 1.42
N PHE A 97 18.23 -10.95 0.91
CA PHE A 97 17.62 -10.16 -0.16
C PHE A 97 17.57 -10.97 -1.48
N ILE A 98 18.61 -11.76 -1.73
CA ILE A 98 18.71 -12.66 -2.89
C ILE A 98 18.98 -14.07 -2.36
N PRO A 99 17.92 -14.85 -2.05
CA PRO A 99 18.07 -16.26 -1.70
C PRO A 99 18.68 -17.05 -2.86
N VAL A 100 19.47 -18.07 -2.56
CA VAL A 100 20.13 -18.94 -3.55
C VAL A 100 19.12 -19.51 -4.56
N ASP A 101 17.97 -19.97 -4.05
CA ASP A 101 16.94 -20.63 -4.86
C ASP A 101 16.05 -19.62 -5.62
N ASN A 102 16.21 -18.32 -5.36
CA ASN A 102 15.45 -17.24 -5.99
C ASN A 102 16.40 -16.09 -6.38
N PRO A 103 17.22 -16.27 -7.42
CA PRO A 103 18.07 -15.20 -7.95
C PRO A 103 17.25 -14.01 -8.43
N LEU A 104 17.90 -12.88 -8.65
CA LEU A 104 17.25 -11.71 -9.25
C LEU A 104 16.99 -11.96 -10.74
N GLU A 105 15.74 -11.76 -11.18
CA GLU A 105 15.34 -11.98 -12.56
C GLU A 105 14.85 -10.68 -13.21
N PRO A 106 15.38 -10.30 -14.40
CA PRO A 106 14.80 -9.22 -15.18
C PRO A 106 13.29 -9.40 -15.39
N GLY A 107 12.52 -8.35 -15.13
CA GLY A 107 11.06 -8.38 -15.17
C GLY A 107 10.39 -8.59 -13.80
N GLU A 108 11.15 -8.97 -12.77
CA GLU A 108 10.61 -9.14 -11.42
C GLU A 108 10.02 -7.84 -10.86
N LYS A 109 8.94 -7.96 -10.08
CA LYS A 109 8.29 -6.82 -9.44
C LYS A 109 8.90 -6.51 -8.09
N THR A 110 9.22 -5.23 -7.91
CA THR A 110 9.90 -4.71 -6.73
C THR A 110 9.16 -3.47 -6.24
N GLU A 111 9.07 -3.31 -4.92
CA GLU A 111 8.58 -2.11 -4.25
C GLU A 111 9.78 -1.34 -3.70
N VAL A 112 9.80 -0.03 -3.92
CA VAL A 112 10.80 0.88 -3.33
C VAL A 112 10.08 1.96 -2.55
N SER A 113 10.35 2.05 -1.26
CA SER A 113 9.78 3.07 -0.38
C SER A 113 10.84 4.06 0.10
N TYR A 114 10.57 5.36 0.02
CA TYR A 114 11.50 6.43 0.39
C TYR A 114 10.74 7.72 0.73
N SER A 115 11.41 8.72 1.31
CA SER A 115 10.86 10.06 1.52
C SER A 115 11.66 11.13 0.78
N LEU A 116 10.99 12.21 0.39
CA LEU A 116 11.61 13.36 -0.26
C LEU A 116 10.76 14.62 -0.06
N PRO A 117 11.35 15.79 0.24
CA PRO A 117 10.64 17.06 0.19
C PRO A 117 10.23 17.40 -1.24
N LEU A 118 8.98 17.82 -1.44
CA LEU A 118 8.45 18.20 -2.75
C LEU A 118 8.04 19.68 -2.78
N ALA A 119 8.72 20.47 -3.62
CA ALA A 119 8.41 21.89 -3.80
C ALA A 119 6.96 22.16 -4.24
N ALA A 120 6.38 21.26 -5.06
CA ALA A 120 4.99 21.36 -5.50
C ALA A 120 3.97 21.16 -4.36
N ALA A 121 4.40 20.65 -3.21
CA ALA A 121 3.62 20.50 -1.98
C ALA A 121 4.05 21.52 -0.91
N GLY A 122 4.57 22.68 -1.32
CA GLY A 122 5.02 23.73 -0.38
C GLY A 122 6.34 23.43 0.32
N GLY A 123 7.09 22.43 -0.15
CA GLY A 123 8.35 22.00 0.49
C GLY A 123 8.18 20.90 1.55
N ASN A 124 6.94 20.46 1.81
CA ASN A 124 6.66 19.38 2.76
C ASN A 124 7.34 18.08 2.35
N GLU A 125 7.79 17.31 3.36
CA GLU A 125 8.28 15.96 3.17
C GLU A 125 7.12 15.03 2.81
N LEU A 126 7.25 14.37 1.66
CA LEU A 126 6.29 13.39 1.17
C LEU A 126 6.93 12.02 1.15
N TYR A 127 6.10 11.00 1.30
CA TYR A 127 6.54 9.62 1.37
C TYR A 127 6.05 8.91 0.12
N PHE A 128 6.91 8.08 -0.45
CA PHE A 128 6.72 7.52 -1.76
C PHE A 128 6.86 6.03 -1.70
N THR A 129 5.93 5.32 -2.34
CA THR A 129 6.07 3.90 -2.66
C THR A 129 6.01 3.74 -4.17
N ALA A 130 7.13 3.38 -4.76
CA ALA A 130 7.25 3.11 -6.18
C ALA A 130 7.04 1.60 -6.44
N ALA A 131 6.07 1.29 -7.29
CA ALA A 131 5.93 -0.03 -7.88
C ALA A 131 6.84 -0.10 -9.11
N CYS A 132 7.81 -0.99 -9.06
CA CYS A 132 8.91 -1.07 -10.00
C CYS A 132 8.99 -2.44 -10.68
N THR A 133 9.64 -2.44 -11.84
CA THR A 133 10.10 -3.65 -12.54
C THR A 133 11.62 -3.67 -12.57
N LEU A 134 12.23 -4.75 -12.11
CA LEU A 134 13.67 -4.97 -12.24
C LEU A 134 14.05 -5.07 -13.71
N LEU A 135 15.04 -4.28 -14.13
CA LEU A 135 15.58 -4.33 -15.49
C LEU A 135 16.82 -5.22 -15.54
N GLN A 136 17.79 -4.92 -14.68
CA GLN A 136 19.07 -5.63 -14.60
C GLN A 136 19.84 -5.25 -13.33
N GLU A 137 20.80 -6.09 -12.97
CA GLU A 137 21.93 -5.70 -12.13
C GLU A 137 22.93 -4.87 -12.95
N ALA A 138 23.52 -3.87 -12.33
CA ALA A 138 24.39 -2.90 -12.98
C ALA A 138 25.50 -2.41 -12.04
N LEU A 139 26.49 -1.74 -12.61
CA LEU A 139 27.50 -0.99 -11.87
C LEU A 139 27.20 0.50 -11.98
N PHE A 140 27.22 1.20 -10.84
CA PHE A 140 27.14 2.64 -10.72
C PHE A 140 28.54 3.21 -10.49
N ILE A 141 29.01 4.10 -11.37
CA ILE A 141 30.27 4.83 -11.19
C ILE A 141 29.94 6.32 -11.10
N ARG A 142 30.28 6.91 -9.95
CA ARG A 142 30.05 8.33 -9.69
C ARG A 142 31.10 9.17 -10.43
N ASP A 143 30.66 9.89 -11.44
CA ASP A 143 31.51 10.88 -12.11
C ASP A 143 31.55 12.19 -11.31
N SER A 144 32.75 12.59 -10.85
CA SER A 144 32.99 13.81 -10.09
C SER A 144 33.24 15.06 -10.94
N LYS A 145 33.42 14.92 -12.26
CA LYS A 145 33.83 16.02 -13.15
C LYS A 145 32.77 16.46 -14.15
N ALA A 146 31.87 15.57 -14.59
CA ALA A 146 30.91 15.87 -15.68
C ALA A 146 29.43 15.88 -15.26
N GLY A 147 29.11 15.60 -13.99
CA GLY A 147 27.73 15.59 -13.47
C GLY A 147 26.82 14.49 -14.03
N LYS A 148 27.33 13.62 -14.92
CA LYS A 148 26.58 12.50 -15.52
C LYS A 148 27.22 11.17 -15.10
N HIS A 149 26.66 10.56 -14.06
CA HIS A 149 27.10 9.26 -13.57
C HIS A 149 26.97 8.15 -14.63
N TRP A 150 27.86 7.17 -14.58
CA TRP A 150 27.80 5.99 -15.42
C TRP A 150 26.97 4.90 -14.75
N VAL A 151 26.07 4.28 -15.52
CA VAL A 151 25.33 3.09 -15.10
C VAL A 151 25.22 2.15 -16.28
N GLY A 152 25.63 0.90 -16.08
CA GLY A 152 25.54 -0.13 -17.10
C GLY A 152 25.81 -1.51 -16.53
N SER A 153 25.53 -2.56 -17.30
CA SER A 153 25.90 -3.92 -16.93
C SER A 153 27.42 -4.03 -16.73
N ARG A 154 27.86 -5.09 -16.06
CA ARG A 154 29.29 -5.37 -15.85
C ARG A 154 30.05 -5.42 -17.18
N GLU A 155 29.50 -6.12 -18.18
CA GLU A 155 30.07 -6.22 -19.53
C GLU A 155 30.18 -4.87 -20.24
N LEU A 156 29.15 -4.03 -20.15
CA LEU A 156 29.17 -2.69 -20.77
C LEU A 156 30.16 -1.76 -20.06
N THR A 157 30.31 -1.91 -18.75
CA THR A 157 31.25 -1.14 -17.95
C THR A 157 32.68 -1.53 -18.27
N GLU A 158 32.97 -2.82 -18.37
CA GLU A 158 34.28 -3.33 -18.78
C GLU A 158 34.68 -2.84 -20.17
N LYS A 159 33.77 -2.94 -21.16
CA LYS A 159 34.03 -2.48 -22.52
C LYS A 159 34.36 -0.99 -22.60
N LYS A 160 33.77 -0.17 -21.72
CA LYS A 160 33.91 1.29 -21.77
C LYS A 160 35.02 1.83 -20.88
N HIS A 161 35.22 1.25 -19.70
CA HIS A 161 36.09 1.76 -18.65
C HIS A 161 37.20 0.77 -18.24
N GLY A 162 37.24 -0.42 -18.86
CA GLY A 162 38.19 -1.48 -18.55
C GLY A 162 38.00 -2.06 -17.15
N GLU A 163 38.97 -2.86 -16.71
CA GLU A 163 38.95 -3.52 -15.40
C GLU A 163 38.93 -2.51 -14.23
N ASN A 164 39.60 -1.36 -14.40
CA ASN A 164 39.57 -0.27 -13.42
C ASN A 164 38.17 0.28 -13.20
N GLY A 165 37.34 0.35 -14.25
CA GLY A 165 35.95 0.75 -14.13
C GLY A 165 35.12 -0.25 -13.33
N ILE A 166 35.39 -1.55 -13.44
CA ILE A 166 34.71 -2.58 -12.64
C ILE A 166 35.07 -2.41 -11.16
N ARG A 167 36.36 -2.19 -10.85
CA ARG A 167 36.85 -2.03 -9.47
C ARG A 167 36.30 -0.78 -8.78
N GLN A 168 36.03 0.27 -9.55
CA GLN A 168 35.46 1.53 -9.05
C GLN A 168 33.93 1.52 -9.00
N GLY A 169 33.28 0.58 -9.66
CA GLY A 169 31.83 0.50 -9.75
C GLY A 169 31.19 -0.06 -8.48
N GLU A 170 30.14 0.61 -8.01
CA GLU A 170 29.27 0.11 -6.95
C GLU A 170 28.17 -0.75 -7.56
N GLU A 171 27.92 -1.93 -6.98
CA GLU A 171 26.82 -2.77 -7.43
C GLU A 171 25.46 -2.12 -7.15
N CYS A 172 24.60 -2.11 -8.15
CA CYS A 172 23.28 -1.52 -8.10
C CYS A 172 22.27 -2.34 -8.91
N ILE A 173 20.99 -2.05 -8.70
CA ILE A 173 19.89 -2.56 -9.48
C ILE A 173 19.19 -1.41 -10.20
N GLN A 174 18.81 -1.63 -11.44
CA GLN A 174 18.01 -0.68 -12.22
C GLN A 174 16.54 -1.07 -12.18
N LEU A 175 15.72 -0.18 -11.62
CA LEU A 175 14.30 -0.41 -11.35
C LEU A 175 13.44 0.56 -12.15
N ARG A 176 12.72 0.08 -13.17
CA ARG A 176 11.76 0.90 -13.92
C ARG A 176 10.54 1.20 -13.06
N VAL A 177 10.22 2.48 -12.88
CA VAL A 177 9.02 2.90 -12.14
C VAL A 177 7.78 2.81 -13.04
N ASP A 178 6.88 1.91 -12.68
CA ASP A 178 5.60 1.73 -13.38
C ASP A 178 4.54 2.68 -12.81
N LYS A 179 4.53 2.80 -11.49
CA LYS A 179 3.56 3.58 -10.72
C LYS A 179 4.23 4.12 -9.46
N LEU A 180 3.82 5.30 -9.04
CA LEU A 180 4.28 5.95 -7.83
C LEU A 180 3.06 6.33 -7.00
N THR A 181 2.98 5.80 -5.79
CA THR A 181 2.03 6.28 -4.79
C THR A 181 2.74 7.27 -3.89
N CYS A 182 2.14 8.43 -3.72
CA CYS A 182 2.61 9.51 -2.87
C CYS A 182 1.67 9.63 -1.66
N PHE A 183 2.27 9.64 -0.49
CA PHE A 183 1.65 9.75 0.80
C PHE A 183 1.99 11.12 1.40
N PRO A 184 0.99 11.78 1.98
CA PRO A 184 1.14 13.16 2.41
C PRO A 184 1.69 13.30 3.83
N ASN A 185 1.87 12.19 4.53
CA ASN A 185 2.43 12.08 5.88
C ASN A 185 3.46 10.98 5.90
N ALA A 186 4.39 11.10 6.84
CA ALA A 186 5.31 10.05 7.22
C ALA A 186 4.58 8.78 7.58
N PRO A 187 5.14 7.60 7.27
CA PRO A 187 5.02 6.49 8.17
C PRO A 187 6.14 6.63 9.22
N GLU A 188 6.25 7.79 9.86
CA GLU A 188 6.74 7.82 11.24
C GLU A 188 5.53 7.45 12.06
N ALA A 189 5.72 6.47 12.93
CA ALA A 189 4.61 5.70 13.45
C ALA A 189 3.54 6.61 14.07
N PHE A 190 2.26 6.33 13.81
CA PHE A 190 1.21 6.98 14.59
C PHE A 190 1.39 6.53 16.02
N SER A 191 1.61 7.47 16.93
CA SER A 191 1.68 7.17 18.35
C SER A 191 0.29 6.82 18.87
N ALA A 192 0.23 6.20 20.05
CA ALA A 192 -1.02 5.91 20.75
C ALA A 192 -1.94 7.12 20.83
N GLU A 193 -1.39 8.31 21.05
CA GLU A 193 -2.16 9.56 21.15
C GLU A 193 -2.79 9.96 19.81
N ASP A 194 -2.08 9.75 18.70
CA ASP A 194 -2.55 10.14 17.37
C ASP A 194 -3.76 9.32 16.90
N PHE A 195 -3.79 8.02 17.24
CA PHE A 195 -4.86 7.12 16.79
C PHE A 195 -5.91 6.80 17.87
N ALA A 196 -5.67 7.12 19.14
CA ALA A 196 -6.62 6.89 20.23
C ALA A 196 -8.04 7.46 19.98
N PRO A 197 -8.21 8.63 19.32
CA PRO A 197 -9.55 9.13 19.00
C PRO A 197 -10.29 8.31 17.94
N TYR A 198 -9.59 7.46 17.19
CA TYR A 198 -10.12 6.81 16.00
C TYR A 198 -10.12 5.28 16.06
N ILE A 199 -9.39 4.68 17.00
CA ILE A 199 -9.26 3.22 17.16
C ILE A 199 -9.76 2.82 18.53
N PHE A 200 -10.63 1.81 18.58
CA PHE A 200 -11.30 1.38 19.79
C PHE A 200 -11.22 -0.14 19.98
N LYS A 201 -11.32 -0.56 21.24
CA LYS A 201 -11.43 -1.98 21.65
C LYS A 201 -10.41 -2.91 20.98
N PRO A 202 -9.10 -2.60 21.05
CA PRO A 202 -8.11 -3.48 20.46
C PRO A 202 -8.08 -4.83 21.17
N LYS A 203 -8.06 -5.91 20.38
CA LYS A 203 -8.04 -7.29 20.82
C LYS A 203 -7.07 -8.09 19.96
N LEU A 204 -6.21 -8.90 20.58
CA LEU A 204 -5.28 -9.78 19.87
C LEU A 204 -5.76 -11.22 19.97
N TYR A 205 -5.92 -11.88 18.84
CA TYR A 205 -6.19 -13.31 18.77
C TYR A 205 -4.90 -14.07 18.43
N CYS A 206 -4.59 -15.07 19.24
CA CYS A 206 -3.53 -16.04 18.98
C CYS A 206 -4.18 -17.36 18.59
N ILE A 207 -3.94 -17.84 17.36
CA ILE A 207 -4.58 -19.05 16.82
C ILE A 207 -3.56 -20.18 16.74
N SER A 208 -3.77 -21.25 17.50
CA SER A 208 -2.93 -22.45 17.46
C SER A 208 -3.30 -23.32 16.26
N GLY A 209 -2.31 -24.02 15.69
CA GLY A 209 -2.45 -24.70 14.40
C GLY A 209 -2.32 -23.74 13.22
N GLY A 210 -2.09 -22.45 13.53
CA GLY A 210 -1.87 -21.37 12.59
C GLY A 210 -2.99 -21.26 11.57
N GLY A 211 -4.24 -21.54 11.98
CA GLY A 211 -5.41 -21.41 11.13
C GLY A 211 -5.31 -20.12 10.33
N MET A 212 -5.08 -20.24 9.02
CA MET A 212 -4.88 -19.19 8.01
C MET A 212 -3.41 -18.76 7.71
N TRP A 213 -2.46 -18.74 8.65
CA TRP A 213 -1.12 -18.12 8.45
C TRP A 213 0.05 -19.09 8.38
N ALA A 214 -0.14 -20.33 8.83
CA ALA A 214 0.89 -21.36 8.84
C ALA A 214 1.24 -21.81 7.40
N LYS A 215 2.53 -21.74 7.07
CA LYS A 215 3.09 -22.17 5.79
C LYS A 215 3.15 -23.69 5.74
N LYS A 216 2.26 -24.34 4.98
CA LYS A 216 2.30 -25.80 4.76
C LYS A 216 3.15 -26.23 3.56
N VAL A 217 4.29 -25.56 3.32
CA VAL A 217 5.37 -25.95 2.37
C VAL A 217 5.41 -25.24 1.01
N ALA A 218 4.36 -24.61 0.48
CA ALA A 218 4.50 -23.63 -0.63
C ALA A 218 3.23 -22.82 -0.89
N ASP A 219 2.07 -23.35 -0.53
CA ASP A 219 0.79 -22.68 -0.71
C ASP A 219 0.30 -22.08 0.61
N TYR A 220 0.02 -20.78 0.57
CA TYR A 220 -0.80 -20.18 1.61
C TYR A 220 -2.22 -20.68 1.41
N PHE A 221 -2.94 -20.78 2.52
CA PHE A 221 -4.37 -20.97 2.53
C PHE A 221 -5.09 -20.08 1.47
N GLU A 222 -5.85 -20.70 0.57
CA GLU A 222 -6.57 -20.00 -0.51
C GLU A 222 -7.83 -19.26 -0.01
N GLY A 223 -8.47 -19.76 1.05
CA GLY A 223 -9.71 -19.23 1.60
C GLY A 223 -10.57 -20.29 2.30
N ILE A 224 -11.49 -19.87 3.15
CA ILE A 224 -12.51 -20.69 3.82
C ILE A 224 -13.89 -20.18 3.37
N GLN A 225 -14.89 -21.04 3.47
CA GLN A 225 -16.26 -20.69 3.13
C GLN A 225 -16.91 -19.70 4.13
N ASP A 226 -16.50 -19.76 5.40
CA ASP A 226 -17.07 -18.94 6.46
C ASP A 226 -16.52 -17.50 6.46
N ASP A 227 -17.21 -16.61 7.17
CA ASP A 227 -16.70 -15.26 7.42
C ASP A 227 -15.81 -15.25 8.66
N ILE A 228 -15.17 -14.11 8.92
CA ILE A 228 -14.20 -14.01 10.01
C ILE A 228 -14.83 -14.29 11.38
N HIS A 229 -16.09 -13.90 11.61
CA HIS A 229 -16.73 -14.09 12.92
C HIS A 229 -17.02 -15.57 13.18
N LYS A 230 -17.68 -16.23 12.23
CA LYS A 230 -17.96 -17.66 12.34
C LYS A 230 -16.67 -18.50 12.42
N HIS A 231 -15.63 -18.09 11.70
CA HIS A 231 -14.33 -18.75 11.79
C HIS A 231 -13.70 -18.65 13.18
N LEU A 232 -13.76 -17.48 13.82
CA LEU A 232 -13.24 -17.29 15.16
C LEU A 232 -14.07 -18.08 16.20
N GLU A 233 -15.40 -18.10 16.07
CA GLU A 233 -16.28 -18.94 16.90
C GLU A 233 -15.91 -20.44 16.80
N ASP A 234 -15.70 -20.93 15.58
CA ASP A 234 -15.29 -22.31 15.34
C ASP A 234 -13.92 -22.61 15.97
N MET A 235 -12.95 -21.69 15.89
CA MET A 235 -11.63 -21.86 16.50
C MET A 235 -11.69 -21.82 18.03
N GLU A 236 -12.53 -20.97 18.60
CA GLU A 236 -12.80 -20.92 20.04
C GLU A 236 -13.40 -22.23 20.53
N SER A 237 -14.40 -22.76 19.83
CA SER A 237 -15.05 -24.04 20.17
C SER A 237 -14.12 -25.25 20.16
N LYS A 238 -13.00 -25.15 19.44
CA LYS A 238 -11.96 -26.19 19.32
C LYS A 238 -10.79 -25.97 20.27
N GLU A 239 -10.86 -24.98 21.16
CA GLU A 239 -9.77 -24.56 22.06
C GLU A 239 -8.49 -24.17 21.29
N GLN A 240 -8.64 -23.73 20.04
CA GLN A 240 -7.55 -23.32 19.15
C GLN A 240 -7.36 -21.79 19.09
N LEU A 241 -8.16 -21.05 19.86
CA LEU A 241 -8.15 -19.59 19.90
C LEU A 241 -7.90 -19.10 21.32
N LYS A 242 -6.81 -18.35 21.50
CA LYS A 242 -6.60 -17.52 22.69
C LYS A 242 -6.89 -16.06 22.35
N ALA A 243 -7.88 -15.48 23.01
CA ALA A 243 -8.19 -14.07 22.94
C ALA A 243 -7.47 -13.28 24.05
N ILE A 244 -6.71 -12.26 23.70
CA ILE A 244 -6.07 -11.32 24.62
C ILE A 244 -6.77 -9.97 24.48
N GLU A 245 -7.53 -9.62 25.51
CA GLU A 245 -8.21 -8.33 25.62
C GLU A 245 -7.35 -7.32 26.38
N ASN A 246 -7.76 -6.04 26.37
CA ASN A 246 -7.05 -4.95 27.06
C ASN A 246 -5.59 -4.76 26.63
N ILE A 247 -5.28 -5.09 25.37
CA ILE A 247 -3.97 -4.76 24.80
C ILE A 247 -3.82 -3.25 24.64
N GLN A 248 -2.62 -2.73 24.87
CA GLN A 248 -2.32 -1.31 24.70
C GLN A 248 -1.53 -1.13 23.42
N LEU A 249 -2.14 -0.56 22.39
CA LEU A 249 -1.43 -0.20 21.16
C LEU A 249 -0.45 0.95 21.47
N ILE A 250 0.80 0.80 21.07
CA ILE A 250 1.88 1.78 21.31
C ILE A 250 2.04 2.65 20.08
N ASP A 251 2.31 2.02 18.94
CA ASP A 251 2.56 2.72 17.70
C ASP A 251 2.25 1.88 16.46
N PHE A 252 1.81 2.56 15.41
CA PHE A 252 1.55 2.01 14.08
C PHE A 252 2.58 2.55 13.08
N GLY A 253 3.67 1.80 12.86
CA GLY A 253 4.76 2.13 11.95
C GLY A 253 4.51 1.74 10.48
N VAL A 254 5.53 1.81 9.61
CA VAL A 254 5.35 1.55 8.16
C VAL A 254 4.83 0.15 7.86
N ASP A 255 5.45 -0.85 8.49
CA ASP A 255 5.17 -2.28 8.30
C ASP A 255 5.23 -3.03 9.64
N GLN A 256 5.11 -2.30 10.76
CA GLN A 256 5.17 -2.85 12.11
C GLN A 256 4.09 -2.22 13.01
N ILE A 257 3.61 -3.01 13.97
CA ILE A 257 2.73 -2.56 15.05
C ILE A 257 3.37 -2.96 16.37
N ASN A 258 3.52 -2.01 17.28
CA ASN A 258 3.98 -2.27 18.63
C ASN A 258 2.79 -2.19 19.60
N LEU A 259 2.72 -3.15 20.52
CA LEU A 259 1.67 -3.19 21.54
C LEU A 259 2.18 -3.79 22.85
N PHE A 260 1.48 -3.52 23.95
CA PHE A 260 1.63 -4.25 25.20
C PHE A 260 0.52 -5.28 25.35
N THR A 261 0.88 -6.49 25.79
CA THR A 261 -0.08 -7.49 26.26
C THR A 261 -0.15 -7.51 27.78
N PRO A 262 -1.34 -7.73 28.38
CA PRO A 262 -1.42 -8.08 29.79
C PRO A 262 -0.88 -9.51 29.98
N GLY A 263 0.24 -9.64 30.66
CA GLY A 263 0.93 -10.92 30.85
C GLY A 263 1.65 -11.41 29.59
N SER A 264 2.08 -12.67 29.67
CA SER A 264 2.87 -13.29 28.61
C SER A 264 2.03 -13.65 27.38
N LEU A 265 2.51 -13.24 26.20
CA LEU A 265 1.85 -13.48 24.93
C LEU A 265 1.57 -14.98 24.72
N LEU A 266 2.59 -15.82 24.97
CA LEU A 266 2.56 -17.25 24.67
C LEU A 266 1.93 -18.10 25.76
N ALA A 267 1.73 -17.57 26.98
CA ALA A 267 1.16 -18.34 28.08
C ALA A 267 -0.24 -18.88 27.74
N GLY A 268 -0.50 -20.16 28.01
CA GLY A 268 -1.80 -20.78 27.75
C GLY A 268 -2.11 -21.03 26.26
N ILE A 269 -1.13 -20.92 25.37
CA ILE A 269 -1.26 -21.40 23.99
C ILE A 269 -0.85 -22.87 23.95
N GLU A 270 -1.78 -23.75 23.61
CA GLU A 270 -1.49 -25.19 23.45
C GLU A 270 -1.34 -25.55 21.97
N HIS A 271 -0.23 -26.23 21.64
CA HIS A 271 0.04 -26.75 20.31
C HIS A 271 1.05 -27.90 20.39
N ASP A 272 0.87 -28.94 19.58
CA ASP A 272 1.71 -30.16 19.59
C ASP A 272 3.21 -29.87 19.35
N LYS A 273 3.51 -28.86 18.53
CA LYS A 273 4.88 -28.40 18.25
C LYS A 273 5.46 -27.45 19.29
N MET A 274 4.72 -27.04 20.33
CA MET A 274 5.25 -26.11 21.32
C MET A 274 6.23 -26.79 22.27
N MET A 275 7.45 -26.26 22.32
CA MET A 275 8.54 -26.75 23.16
C MET A 275 8.85 -25.76 24.28
N PRO A 276 9.43 -26.19 25.42
CA PRO A 276 9.83 -25.29 26.50
C PRO A 276 10.76 -24.14 26.07
N SER A 277 11.58 -24.34 25.04
CA SER A 277 12.45 -23.31 24.44
C SER A 277 11.67 -22.14 23.85
N HIS A 278 10.49 -22.38 23.29
CA HIS A 278 9.65 -21.34 22.68
C HIS A 278 9.13 -20.34 23.72
N TYR A 279 8.89 -20.80 24.95
CA TYR A 279 8.49 -19.93 26.06
C TYR A 279 9.67 -19.21 26.70
N LYS A 280 10.83 -19.90 26.84
CA LYS A 280 12.01 -19.33 27.50
C LYS A 280 12.78 -18.35 26.62
N LYS A 281 12.82 -18.59 25.30
CA LYS A 281 13.58 -17.81 24.32
C LYS A 281 12.76 -17.63 23.03
N PRO A 282 11.62 -16.94 23.09
CA PRO A 282 10.73 -16.80 21.93
C PRO A 282 11.41 -16.11 20.74
N ASN A 283 12.27 -15.13 20.99
CA ASN A 283 12.96 -14.38 19.93
C ASN A 283 13.95 -15.23 19.10
N ASP A 284 14.53 -16.28 19.70
CA ASP A 284 15.40 -17.21 18.98
C ASP A 284 14.59 -18.19 18.10
N ASN A 285 13.29 -18.32 18.36
CA ASN A 285 12.41 -19.31 17.76
C ASN A 285 11.26 -18.68 16.95
N LEU A 286 11.39 -17.40 16.56
CA LEU A 286 10.34 -16.65 15.85
C LEU A 286 9.86 -17.34 14.58
N MET A 287 10.78 -17.95 13.83
CA MET A 287 10.44 -18.65 12.59
C MET A 287 9.54 -19.86 12.86
N GLU A 288 9.86 -20.64 13.87
CA GLU A 288 9.08 -21.82 14.26
C GLU A 288 7.74 -21.39 14.84
N LEU A 289 7.72 -20.44 15.78
CA LEU A 289 6.49 -19.88 16.36
C LEU A 289 5.52 -19.39 15.28
N ASN A 290 5.98 -18.58 14.33
CA ASN A 290 5.16 -18.09 13.22
C ASN A 290 4.75 -19.17 12.21
N SER A 291 5.29 -20.39 12.30
CA SER A 291 4.91 -21.51 11.42
C SER A 291 3.69 -22.28 11.92
N PHE A 292 3.33 -22.17 13.20
CA PHE A 292 2.23 -22.93 13.80
C PHE A 292 1.34 -22.13 14.77
N ILE A 293 1.72 -20.90 15.09
CA ILE A 293 0.86 -19.89 15.71
C ILE A 293 0.71 -18.78 14.68
N GLY A 294 -0.46 -18.18 14.59
CA GLY A 294 -0.46 -16.81 14.11
C GLY A 294 -1.35 -15.87 14.89
N PHE A 295 -1.31 -14.63 14.45
CA PHE A 295 -1.72 -13.49 15.23
C PHE A 295 -2.67 -12.63 14.39
N LEU A 296 -3.85 -12.34 14.92
CA LEU A 296 -4.82 -11.44 14.31
C LEU A 296 -5.11 -10.29 15.28
N LEU A 297 -4.79 -9.08 14.86
CA LEU A 297 -5.19 -7.90 15.59
C LEU A 297 -6.56 -7.45 15.10
N HIS A 298 -7.50 -7.33 16.04
CA HIS A 298 -8.82 -6.76 15.83
C HIS A 298 -8.94 -5.43 16.57
N PHE A 299 -9.65 -4.49 15.96
CA PHE A 299 -10.12 -3.26 16.61
C PHE A 299 -11.28 -2.66 15.81
N GLU A 300 -12.05 -1.79 16.46
CA GLU A 300 -13.06 -0.96 15.84
C GLU A 300 -12.45 0.38 15.41
N ILE A 301 -12.98 1.00 14.35
CA ILE A 301 -12.60 2.34 13.91
C ILE A 301 -13.78 3.32 13.97
N SER A 302 -13.46 4.61 14.13
CA SER A 302 -14.43 5.71 14.05
C SER A 302 -15.16 5.77 12.70
N ASP A 303 -16.36 6.35 12.70
CA ASP A 303 -17.19 6.48 11.50
C ASP A 303 -16.52 7.35 10.43
N GLU A 304 -15.77 8.37 10.82
CA GLU A 304 -15.03 9.26 9.92
C GLU A 304 -13.93 8.50 9.17
N VAL A 305 -13.18 7.65 9.88
CA VAL A 305 -12.14 6.81 9.29
C VAL A 305 -12.76 5.71 8.43
N LYS A 306 -13.89 5.12 8.88
CA LYS A 306 -14.67 4.14 8.11
C LYS A 306 -15.09 4.68 6.76
N GLU A 307 -15.65 5.89 6.71
CA GLU A 307 -16.09 6.51 5.44
C GLU A 307 -14.94 6.68 4.44
N LEU A 308 -13.75 7.06 4.92
CA LEU A 308 -12.56 7.19 4.08
C LEU A 308 -12.06 5.83 3.61
N LEU A 309 -12.09 4.82 4.49
CA LEU A 309 -11.59 3.48 4.21
C LEU A 309 -12.48 2.73 3.22
N VAL A 310 -13.80 2.68 3.43
CA VAL A 310 -14.75 1.94 2.57
C VAL A 310 -14.74 2.46 1.13
N ARG A 311 -14.54 3.77 0.94
CA ARG A 311 -14.38 4.38 -0.40
C ARG A 311 -13.15 3.88 -1.16
N THR A 312 -12.12 3.44 -0.44
CA THR A 312 -10.83 3.00 -1.02
C THR A 312 -10.63 1.49 -0.95
N PHE A 313 -11.38 0.79 -0.09
CA PHE A 313 -11.30 -0.65 0.07
C PHE A 313 -12.52 -1.26 0.78
N ALA A 314 -13.51 -1.67 -0.01
CA ALA A 314 -14.75 -2.26 0.50
C ALA A 314 -14.63 -3.76 0.85
N GLN A 315 -13.53 -4.44 0.50
CA GLN A 315 -13.40 -5.90 0.59
C GLN A 315 -12.68 -6.41 1.85
N LYS A 316 -12.28 -5.53 2.78
CA LYS A 316 -11.62 -5.92 4.03
C LYS A 316 -12.45 -6.95 4.82
N ALA A 317 -11.78 -7.80 5.60
CA ALA A 317 -12.46 -8.68 6.54
C ALA A 317 -13.20 -7.91 7.65
N GLY A 318 -14.33 -8.46 8.10
CA GLY A 318 -15.18 -7.87 9.14
C GLY A 318 -16.23 -6.89 8.63
N LYS A 319 -17.17 -6.51 9.51
CA LYS A 319 -18.21 -5.50 9.23
C LYS A 319 -17.58 -4.13 9.04
N GLU A 320 -18.34 -3.12 8.62
CA GLU A 320 -17.78 -1.83 8.17
C GLU A 320 -16.76 -1.20 9.13
N ILE A 321 -17.04 -1.19 10.44
CA ILE A 321 -16.17 -0.61 11.47
C ILE A 321 -15.08 -1.56 11.98
N ASP A 322 -15.19 -2.87 11.74
CA ASP A 322 -14.25 -3.86 12.26
C ASP A 322 -13.02 -3.95 11.38
N ILE A 323 -11.83 -3.85 11.96
CA ILE A 323 -10.58 -4.09 11.24
C ILE A 323 -9.94 -5.35 11.78
N PHE A 324 -9.54 -6.25 10.87
CA PHE A 324 -8.80 -7.45 11.17
C PHE A 324 -7.47 -7.42 10.41
N LEU A 325 -6.36 -7.30 11.15
CA LEU A 325 -5.00 -7.25 10.60
C LEU A 325 -4.26 -8.56 10.90
N PRO A 326 -3.93 -9.36 9.88
CA PRO A 326 -3.03 -10.48 10.05
C PRO A 326 -1.62 -9.99 10.37
N LEU A 327 -0.99 -10.60 11.38
CA LEU A 327 0.30 -10.20 11.92
C LEU A 327 1.27 -11.38 11.99
N THR A 328 2.55 -11.04 12.06
CA THR A 328 3.66 -11.96 12.31
C THR A 328 4.42 -11.47 13.52
N LEU A 329 4.70 -12.37 14.45
CA LEU A 329 5.52 -12.06 15.61
C LEU A 329 6.94 -11.69 15.15
N GLY A 330 7.32 -10.45 15.40
CA GLY A 330 8.63 -9.91 15.03
C GLY A 330 9.61 -9.90 16.20
N ASN A 331 9.15 -9.54 17.39
CA ASN A 331 9.98 -9.48 18.59
C ASN A 331 9.09 -9.46 19.86
N ILE A 332 9.58 -10.05 20.95
CA ILE A 332 9.04 -9.93 22.31
C ILE A 332 10.11 -9.27 23.17
N GLN A 333 9.81 -8.10 23.72
CA GLN A 333 10.67 -7.38 24.64
C GLN A 333 10.07 -7.46 26.05
N GLU A 334 10.93 -7.67 27.04
CA GLU A 334 10.55 -7.51 28.42
C GLU A 334 10.12 -6.05 28.65
N ALA A 335 8.99 -5.88 29.33
CA ALA A 335 8.50 -4.61 29.82
C ALA A 335 8.23 -4.74 31.32
N ASP A 336 7.90 -3.64 31.98
CA ASP A 336 7.60 -3.67 33.41
C ASP A 336 6.47 -4.68 33.69
N PRO A 337 6.72 -5.68 34.56
CA PRO A 337 5.70 -6.66 34.92
C PRO A 337 4.42 -5.95 35.40
N PRO A 338 3.24 -6.41 34.99
CA PRO A 338 2.97 -7.69 34.33
C PRO A 338 2.91 -7.62 32.79
N LYS A 339 3.50 -6.61 32.12
CA LYS A 339 3.35 -6.42 30.66
C LYS A 339 4.49 -7.05 29.88
N GLU A 340 4.21 -7.51 28.67
CA GLU A 340 5.21 -7.74 27.62
C GLU A 340 5.02 -6.73 26.50
N ARG A 341 6.13 -6.20 25.95
CA ARG A 341 6.09 -5.36 24.75
C ARG A 341 6.33 -6.23 23.53
N ILE A 342 5.35 -6.24 22.62
CA ILE A 342 5.39 -7.07 21.43
C ILE A 342 5.51 -6.18 20.20
N ALA A 343 6.45 -6.51 19.33
CA ALA A 343 6.56 -5.94 18.00
C ALA A 343 6.06 -6.97 16.99
N PHE A 344 4.99 -6.62 16.27
CA PHE A 344 4.47 -7.40 15.16
C PHE A 344 4.87 -6.79 13.84
N GLN A 345 5.17 -7.62 12.85
CA GLN A 345 5.24 -7.22 11.45
C GLN A 345 3.88 -7.40 10.80
N ILE A 346 3.52 -6.49 9.90
CA ILE A 346 2.31 -6.63 9.09
C ILE A 346 2.47 -7.81 8.13
N PHE A 347 1.50 -8.72 8.16
CA PHE A 347 1.50 -9.85 7.26
C PHE A 347 1.39 -9.37 5.80
N PRO A 348 2.15 -9.97 4.87
CA PRO A 348 2.27 -9.44 3.51
C PRO A 348 1.01 -9.58 2.66
N ARG A 349 0.04 -10.43 3.06
CA ARG A 349 -1.24 -10.60 2.37
C ARG A 349 -2.36 -10.04 3.22
N ASP A 350 -3.30 -9.38 2.56
CA ASP A 350 -4.47 -8.83 3.24
C ASP A 350 -5.57 -9.87 3.35
N LEU A 351 -6.33 -9.80 4.44
CA LEU A 351 -7.47 -10.67 4.66
C LEU A 351 -8.73 -10.00 4.12
N ILE A 352 -9.38 -10.64 3.15
CA ILE A 352 -10.58 -10.11 2.50
C ILE A 352 -11.77 -11.03 2.68
N GLN A 353 -12.96 -10.42 2.66
CA GLN A 353 -14.23 -11.11 2.85
C GLN A 353 -15.18 -10.81 1.68
N GLU A 354 -15.79 -11.85 1.13
CA GLU A 354 -16.83 -11.71 0.11
C GLU A 354 -18.14 -11.28 0.76
N MET A 355 -18.53 -10.04 0.49
CA MET A 355 -19.72 -9.42 1.06
C MET A 355 -20.97 -9.65 0.22
N ASP A 356 -20.85 -10.09 -1.04
CA ASP A 356 -21.99 -10.43 -1.89
C ASP A 356 -22.52 -11.84 -1.54
N PRO A 357 -23.75 -11.97 -0.99
CA PRO A 357 -24.31 -13.27 -0.62
C PRO A 357 -24.40 -14.25 -1.79
N LYS A 358 -24.58 -13.75 -3.03
CA LYS A 358 -24.68 -14.60 -4.22
C LYS A 358 -23.33 -15.22 -4.59
N LYS A 359 -22.24 -14.45 -4.44
CA LYS A 359 -20.88 -14.93 -4.69
C LYS A 359 -20.39 -15.83 -3.57
N ARG A 360 -20.75 -15.53 -2.32
CA ARG A 360 -20.41 -16.34 -1.15
C ARG A 360 -21.02 -17.75 -1.19
N ARG A 361 -22.19 -17.92 -1.82
CA ARG A 361 -22.84 -19.24 -1.94
C ARG A 361 -22.02 -20.25 -2.74
N ASN A 362 -21.25 -19.79 -3.73
CA ASN A 362 -20.51 -20.63 -4.67
C ASN A 362 -18.98 -20.44 -4.58
N GLY A 363 -18.49 -19.80 -3.52
CA GLY A 363 -17.09 -19.42 -3.39
C GLY A 363 -16.63 -19.31 -1.93
N LEU A 364 -15.36 -18.96 -1.74
CA LEU A 364 -14.77 -18.76 -0.42
C LEU A 364 -15.28 -17.44 0.20
N GLY A 365 -15.73 -17.50 1.45
CA GLY A 365 -16.23 -16.36 2.21
C GLY A 365 -15.11 -15.46 2.75
N LEU A 366 -14.06 -16.05 3.32
CA LEU A 366 -12.88 -15.34 3.82
C LEU A 366 -11.63 -15.88 3.12
N LYS A 367 -10.79 -15.01 2.59
CA LYS A 367 -9.59 -15.42 1.85
C LYS A 367 -8.46 -14.41 1.97
N PHE A 368 -7.23 -14.86 1.77
CA PHE A 368 -6.15 -13.91 1.51
C PHE A 368 -6.29 -13.35 0.10
N MET A 369 -6.04 -12.07 -0.03
CA MET A 369 -5.79 -11.51 -1.34
C MET A 369 -4.64 -12.27 -1.99
N PRO A 370 -4.81 -12.70 -3.26
CA PRO A 370 -3.74 -13.34 -3.99
C PRO A 370 -2.46 -12.48 -3.97
N PRO A 371 -1.28 -13.10 -3.93
CA PRO A 371 -0.02 -12.39 -4.08
C PRO A 371 0.01 -11.83 -5.50
N PHE A 372 -0.35 -10.56 -5.70
CA PHE A 372 -0.63 -10.05 -7.04
C PHE A 372 0.47 -10.35 -8.05
N THR A 373 0.10 -11.00 -9.15
CA THR A 373 0.43 -10.47 -10.47
C THR A 373 -0.30 -9.14 -10.64
N LEU A 374 0.44 -8.04 -10.57
CA LEU A 374 0.21 -6.82 -11.37
C LEU A 374 -1.25 -6.40 -11.60
N HIS A 375 -1.87 -5.72 -10.64
CA HIS A 375 -2.77 -4.63 -11.01
C HIS A 375 -2.21 -3.30 -10.48
N PRO A 376 -2.35 -2.18 -11.22
CA PRO A 376 -1.69 -0.91 -10.93
C PRO A 376 -2.62 0.15 -10.32
N ASN A 377 -3.67 -0.20 -9.58
CA ASN A 377 -4.69 0.74 -9.10
C ASN A 377 -4.53 1.14 -7.62
N ALA A 378 -5.12 2.25 -7.18
CA ALA A 378 -5.04 2.70 -5.77
C ALA A 378 -5.61 1.67 -4.76
N GLU A 379 -6.29 0.65 -5.27
CA GLU A 379 -6.89 -0.47 -4.54
C GLU A 379 -5.85 -1.50 -4.04
N ASP A 380 -4.58 -1.41 -4.43
CA ASP A 380 -3.55 -2.44 -4.17
C ASP A 380 -2.75 -2.26 -2.87
N HIS A 381 -3.13 -1.32 -2.00
CA HIS A 381 -2.55 -1.23 -0.66
C HIS A 381 -3.31 -2.15 0.29
N ASN A 382 -2.59 -2.89 1.15
CA ASN A 382 -3.20 -3.67 2.22
C ASN A 382 -4.04 -2.76 3.15
N THR A 383 -5.03 -3.35 3.81
CA THR A 383 -5.95 -2.67 4.74
C THR A 383 -5.20 -1.76 5.70
N TYR A 384 -4.07 -2.24 6.24
CA TYR A 384 -3.20 -1.47 7.13
C TYR A 384 -2.77 -0.12 6.54
N ARG A 385 -2.14 -0.08 5.36
CA ARG A 385 -1.67 1.18 4.76
C ARG A 385 -2.81 2.13 4.43
N LYS A 386 -3.98 1.62 4.03
CA LYS A 386 -5.16 2.45 3.76
C LYS A 386 -5.76 3.03 5.04
N LEU A 387 -5.74 2.25 6.13
CA LEU A 387 -6.15 2.72 7.45
C LEU A 387 -5.26 3.86 7.94
N LEU A 388 -3.93 3.70 7.90
CA LEU A 388 -2.99 4.76 8.30
C LEU A 388 -3.22 6.06 7.55
N VAL A 389 -3.54 5.96 6.26
CA VAL A 389 -3.86 7.10 5.41
C VAL A 389 -5.16 7.78 5.85
N ALA A 390 -6.20 7.00 6.14
CA ALA A 390 -7.48 7.53 6.59
C ALA A 390 -7.32 8.26 7.93
N ILE A 391 -6.59 7.65 8.88
CA ILE A 391 -6.26 8.28 10.17
C ILE A 391 -5.43 9.56 9.96
N GLY A 392 -4.37 9.52 9.16
CA GLY A 392 -3.52 10.70 8.92
C GLY A 392 -4.22 11.83 8.15
N GLN A 393 -5.25 11.52 7.34
CA GLN A 393 -6.12 12.55 6.78
C GLN A 393 -6.98 13.18 7.87
N ARG A 394 -7.60 12.35 8.70
CA ARG A 394 -8.49 12.84 9.75
C ARG A 394 -7.77 13.65 10.83
N LEU A 395 -6.60 13.18 11.27
CA LEU A 395 -5.75 13.89 12.24
C LEU A 395 -5.45 15.33 11.80
N ARG A 396 -5.10 15.52 10.52
CA ARG A 396 -4.85 16.85 9.98
C ARG A 396 -6.10 17.69 9.84
N GLU A 397 -7.23 17.09 9.47
CA GLU A 397 -8.51 17.79 9.49
C GLU A 397 -8.86 18.28 10.90
N ASP A 398 -8.60 17.46 11.91
CA ASP A 398 -8.87 17.80 13.31
C ASP A 398 -7.88 18.86 13.84
N GLN A 399 -6.64 18.92 13.34
CA GLN A 399 -5.66 19.95 13.68
C GLN A 399 -5.87 21.30 12.95
N LYS A 400 -6.76 21.39 11.95
CA LYS A 400 -7.02 22.68 11.27
C LYS A 400 -7.68 23.69 12.21
N PRO A 401 -7.28 24.99 12.17
CA PRO A 401 -7.95 26.04 12.93
C PRO A 401 -9.46 26.10 12.62
N GLU A 402 -10.29 26.39 13.63
CA GLU A 402 -11.76 26.40 13.47
C GLU A 402 -12.27 27.32 12.35
N GLU A 403 -11.59 28.45 12.10
CA GLU A 403 -11.93 29.35 11.00
C GLU A 403 -11.78 28.70 9.62
N GLU A 404 -10.79 27.84 9.43
CA GLU A 404 -10.61 27.09 8.18
C GLU A 404 -11.61 25.96 8.05
N LYS A 405 -11.93 25.27 9.15
CA LYS A 405 -13.00 24.25 9.19
C LYS A 405 -14.34 24.86 8.78
N ASN A 406 -14.67 26.04 9.30
CA ASN A 406 -15.91 26.76 8.98
C ASN A 406 -15.94 27.23 7.50
N LYS A 407 -14.81 27.70 6.96
CA LYS A 407 -14.71 28.03 5.52
C LYS A 407 -14.90 26.80 4.64
N ILE A 408 -14.26 25.67 4.95
CA ILE A 408 -14.39 24.43 4.19
C ILE A 408 -15.82 23.89 4.26
N ALA A 409 -16.45 23.90 5.44
CA ALA A 409 -17.84 23.49 5.63
C ALA A 409 -18.79 24.37 4.81
N SER A 410 -18.59 25.69 4.79
CA SER A 410 -19.39 26.61 3.97
C SER A 410 -19.25 26.32 2.47
N VAL A 411 -18.05 25.99 2.00
CA VAL A 411 -17.80 25.65 0.59
C VAL A 411 -18.41 24.29 0.24
N GLN A 412 -18.32 23.29 1.13
CA GLN A 412 -18.95 21.98 0.93
C GLN A 412 -20.48 22.10 0.89
N ALA A 413 -21.07 22.90 1.78
CA ALA A 413 -22.50 23.21 1.78
C ALA A 413 -22.94 23.91 0.48
N GLN A 414 -22.18 24.90 0.01
CA GLN A 414 -22.46 25.54 -1.29
C GLN A 414 -22.34 24.57 -2.48
N VAL A 415 -21.42 23.59 -2.40
CA VAL A 415 -21.26 22.57 -3.45
C VAL A 415 -22.36 21.51 -3.39
N SER A 416 -22.82 21.09 -2.21
CA SER A 416 -23.96 20.18 -2.06
C SER A 416 -25.25 20.84 -2.52
N GLU A 417 -25.48 22.10 -2.13
CA GLU A 417 -26.64 22.89 -2.56
C GLU A 417 -26.65 23.10 -4.09
N ARG A 418 -25.49 23.39 -4.70
CA ARG A 418 -25.36 23.41 -6.17
C ARG A 418 -25.62 22.05 -6.81
N ARG A 419 -25.20 20.95 -6.18
CA ARG A 419 -25.46 19.59 -6.68
C ARG A 419 -26.94 19.22 -6.60
N GLU A 420 -27.63 19.60 -5.53
CA GLU A 420 -29.07 19.40 -5.40
C GLU A 420 -29.84 20.27 -6.39
N ALA A 421 -29.47 21.55 -6.54
CA ALA A 421 -30.06 22.45 -7.54
C ALA A 421 -29.85 22.01 -8.99
N THR A 422 -28.87 21.14 -9.26
CA THR A 422 -28.62 20.52 -10.58
C THR A 422 -29.13 19.08 -10.70
N LYS A 423 -29.52 18.45 -9.59
CA LYS A 423 -30.21 17.16 -9.55
C LYS A 423 -31.64 17.39 -10.07
N GLY A 424 -32.05 16.67 -11.12
CA GLY A 424 -33.33 16.89 -11.81
C GLY A 424 -33.17 17.64 -13.14
N LYS A 425 -32.54 18.82 -13.17
CA LYS A 425 -32.36 19.61 -14.42
C LYS A 425 -31.62 18.84 -15.52
N ARG A 426 -30.62 18.04 -15.15
CA ARG A 426 -29.80 17.25 -16.10
C ARG A 426 -30.55 16.03 -16.66
N VAL A 427 -31.52 15.52 -15.91
CA VAL A 427 -32.40 14.42 -16.34
C VAL A 427 -33.49 14.97 -17.28
N ASP A 428 -34.04 16.15 -16.97
CA ASP A 428 -35.02 16.84 -17.83
C ASP A 428 -34.46 17.24 -19.19
N GLU A 429 -33.22 17.74 -19.27
CA GLU A 429 -32.59 18.07 -20.55
C GLU A 429 -32.33 16.82 -21.42
N ASN A 430 -31.94 15.71 -20.82
CA ASN A 430 -31.73 14.45 -21.54
C ASN A 430 -33.06 13.83 -21.99
N MET A 431 -34.11 13.89 -21.15
CA MET A 431 -35.47 13.51 -21.52
C MET A 431 -36.01 14.36 -22.67
N LYS A 432 -35.83 15.69 -22.62
CA LYS A 432 -36.21 16.60 -23.71
C LYS A 432 -35.48 16.28 -25.02
N LYS A 433 -34.17 16.00 -24.96
CA LYS A 433 -33.39 15.57 -26.14
C LYS A 433 -33.84 14.21 -26.68
N ALA A 434 -34.20 13.27 -25.81
CA ALA A 434 -34.72 11.96 -26.21
C ALA A 434 -36.10 12.09 -26.88
N PHE A 435 -36.98 12.96 -26.36
CA PHE A 435 -38.27 13.27 -26.97
C PHE A 435 -38.13 13.99 -28.31
N SER A 436 -37.25 14.99 -28.43
CA SER A 436 -37.05 15.68 -29.72
C SER A 436 -36.52 14.73 -30.80
N LYS A 437 -35.58 13.84 -30.44
CA LYS A 437 -35.08 12.80 -31.36
C LYS A 437 -36.16 11.81 -31.79
N ARG A 438 -37.09 11.45 -30.91
CA ARG A 438 -38.22 10.57 -31.26
C ARG A 438 -39.22 11.27 -32.19
N VAL A 439 -39.50 12.55 -31.97
CA VAL A 439 -40.36 13.34 -32.86
C VAL A 439 -39.72 13.55 -34.23
N GLU A 440 -38.42 13.85 -34.30
CA GLU A 440 -37.68 13.94 -35.57
C GLU A 440 -37.63 12.60 -36.30
N ALA A 441 -37.42 11.49 -35.60
CA ALA A 441 -37.44 10.15 -36.20
C ALA A 441 -38.82 9.78 -36.75
N LYS A 442 -39.91 10.20 -36.08
CA LYS A 442 -41.27 9.99 -36.55
C LYS A 442 -41.58 10.82 -37.80
N LYS A 443 -41.20 12.11 -37.82
CA LYS A 443 -41.29 12.96 -39.01
C LYS A 443 -40.50 12.42 -40.20
N ARG A 444 -39.31 11.84 -39.96
CA ARG A 444 -38.51 11.19 -41.02
C ARG A 444 -39.15 9.92 -41.56
N LYS A 445 -39.87 9.16 -40.72
CA LYS A 445 -40.64 7.99 -41.17
C LYS A 445 -41.88 8.36 -41.97
N GLU A 446 -42.58 9.42 -41.58
CA GLU A 446 -43.76 9.92 -42.31
C GLU A 446 -43.37 10.55 -43.66
N ALA A 447 -42.20 11.20 -43.75
CA ALA A 447 -41.68 11.73 -45.01
C ALA A 447 -41.07 10.66 -45.97
N ALA A 448 -40.76 9.47 -45.47
CA ALA A 448 -40.20 8.37 -46.26
C ALA A 448 -41.25 7.33 -46.68
N GLY A 449 -42.52 7.53 -46.29
CA GLY A 449 -43.66 6.66 -46.63
C GLY A 449 -44.73 7.36 -47.46
N GLY A 450 -44.37 8.43 -48.19
CA GLY A 450 -45.22 9.12 -49.16
C GLY A 450 -44.76 8.84 -50.58
#